data_AF-A0A7K4TNF6-F1
#
_entry.id   AF-A0A7K4TNF6-F1
#
_cell.length_a   1.000
_cell.length_b   1.000
_cell.length_c   1.000
_cell.angle_alpha   90.00
_cell.angle_beta   90.00
_cell.angle_gamma   90.00
#
_symmetry.space_group_name_H-M   'P 1'
#
loop_
_entity.id
_entity.type
_entity.pdbx_description
1 polymer ?
#
loop_
_entity_poly.entity_id
_entity_poly.type
_entity_poly.pdbx_seq_one_letter_code
_entity_poly.pdbx_strand_id
1 'polypeptide(L)'
;RILLTVVVIFRILIVAIVGETVYEDEQTMFMCNTLQPGCNQACYDKAFPISHIRYWVFQIILVCTPSLCFITYSVHQSAKQRERRYSFLYPLLESRETKKTKPRQEGISRFYVIQVVFRNALEIGFLAGQYFLYGFNVPAIFECDRYPCVKEVECYVSRPTEKTV
;
A
#
# COMPACT_ATOMS: atom_id res chain seq x y z
N ARG A 1 -2.15 17.43 -7.12
CA ARG A 1 -3.11 16.30 -7.08
C ARG A 1 -2.82 15.28 -8.17
N ILE A 2 -2.73 15.67 -9.44
CA ILE A 2 -2.43 14.79 -10.58
C ILE A 2 -1.15 13.96 -10.37
N LEU A 3 -0.04 14.60 -9.98
CA LEU A 3 1.23 13.89 -9.73
C LEU A 3 1.10 12.75 -8.70
N LEU A 4 0.37 12.98 -7.61
CA LEU A 4 0.18 11.97 -6.58
C LEU A 4 -0.60 10.78 -7.10
N THR A 5 -1.69 11.03 -7.85
CA THR A 5 -2.49 9.98 -8.47
C THR A 5 -1.68 9.19 -9.49
N VAL A 6 -0.87 9.87 -10.32
CA VAL A 6 0.04 9.22 -11.28
C VAL A 6 1.05 8.32 -10.57
N VAL A 7 1.67 8.79 -9.49
CA VAL A 7 2.63 7.99 -8.70
C VAL A 7 1.96 6.75 -8.10
N VAL A 8 0.74 6.86 -7.56
CA VAL A 8 0.01 5.70 -7.01
C VAL A 8 -0.33 4.68 -8.09
N ILE A 9 -0.79 5.12 -9.27
CA ILE A 9 -1.09 4.22 -10.39
C ILE A 9 0.18 3.51 -10.85
N PHE A 10 1.25 4.28 -11.07
CA PHE A 10 2.54 3.72 -11.48
C PHE A 10 3.04 2.69 -10.45
N ARG A 11 2.90 2.99 -9.16
CA ARG A 11 3.26 2.08 -8.07
C ARG A 11 2.46 0.77 -8.10
N ILE A 12 1.14 0.85 -8.32
CA ILE A 12 0.29 -0.36 -8.45
C ILE A 12 0.74 -1.20 -9.65
N LEU A 13 1.01 -0.58 -10.79
CA LEU A 13 1.47 -1.27 -12.00
C LEU A 13 2.80 -1.98 -11.78
N ILE A 14 3.79 -1.29 -11.18
CA ILE A 14 5.09 -1.89 -10.86
C ILE A 14 4.93 -3.08 -9.92
N VAL A 15 4.16 -2.92 -8.82
CA VAL A 15 3.93 -4.01 -7.87
C VAL A 15 3.24 -5.20 -8.52
N ALA A 16 2.27 -4.98 -9.41
CA ALA A 16 1.61 -6.05 -10.15
C ALA A 16 2.59 -6.80 -11.07
N ILE A 17 3.35 -6.09 -11.89
CA ILE A 17 4.31 -6.69 -12.83
C ILE A 17 5.41 -7.45 -12.08
N VAL A 18 6.01 -6.83 -11.06
CA VAL A 18 7.07 -7.46 -10.26
C VAL A 18 6.52 -8.67 -9.50
N GLY A 19 5.30 -8.59 -9.01
CA GLY A 19 4.61 -9.71 -8.36
C GLY A 19 4.52 -10.94 -9.26
N GLU A 20 4.08 -10.75 -10.50
CA GLU A 20 3.92 -11.84 -11.48
C GLU A 20 5.26 -12.32 -12.06
N THR A 21 6.27 -11.45 -12.22
CA THR A 21 7.51 -11.82 -12.95
C THR A 21 8.67 -12.25 -12.05
N VAL A 22 8.77 -11.69 -10.85
CA VAL A 22 9.92 -11.88 -9.94
C VAL A 22 9.54 -12.69 -8.71
N TYR A 23 8.29 -12.57 -8.24
CA TYR A 23 7.84 -13.21 -7.01
C TYR A 23 6.91 -14.42 -7.22
N GLU A 24 6.52 -14.74 -8.46
CA GLU A 24 5.66 -15.90 -8.76
C GLU A 24 6.29 -17.22 -8.30
N ASP A 25 7.60 -17.37 -8.51
CA ASP A 25 8.36 -18.58 -8.19
C ASP A 25 9.07 -18.51 -6.81
N GLU A 26 8.72 -17.53 -5.97
CA GLU A 26 9.47 -17.23 -4.74
C GLU A 26 9.60 -18.43 -3.80
N GLN A 27 8.52 -19.22 -3.67
CA GLN A 27 8.47 -20.37 -2.77
C GLN A 27 8.89 -21.66 -3.47
N THR A 28 8.63 -21.80 -4.76
CA THR A 28 8.96 -23.03 -5.53
C THR A 28 10.45 -23.12 -5.84
N MET A 29 11.12 -21.98 -6.02
CA MET A 29 12.55 -21.89 -6.29
C MET A 29 13.39 -21.61 -5.04
N PHE A 30 12.79 -21.59 -3.85
CA PHE A 30 13.52 -21.56 -2.58
C PHE A 30 13.93 -22.99 -2.19
N MET A 31 15.23 -23.28 -2.28
CA MET A 31 15.75 -24.64 -2.18
C MET A 31 16.82 -24.74 -1.09
N CYS A 32 16.66 -25.66 -0.14
CA CYS A 32 17.69 -25.94 0.87
C CYS A 32 18.50 -27.20 0.52
N ASN A 33 19.77 -27.25 0.95
CA ASN A 33 20.71 -28.34 0.69
C ASN A 33 20.45 -29.61 1.55
N THR A 34 19.20 -30.07 1.57
CA THR A 34 18.74 -31.17 2.43
C THR A 34 17.64 -32.00 1.78
N LEU A 35 17.59 -33.29 2.12
CA LEU A 35 16.52 -34.21 1.70
C LEU A 35 15.41 -34.33 2.75
N GLN A 36 15.50 -33.56 3.85
CA GLN A 36 14.54 -33.62 4.94
C GLN A 36 13.19 -33.02 4.52
N PRO A 37 12.08 -33.79 4.56
CA PRO A 37 10.77 -33.28 4.18
C PRO A 37 10.32 -32.16 5.10
N GLY A 38 9.71 -31.12 4.52
CA GLY A 38 9.19 -29.95 5.25
C GLY A 38 10.25 -28.91 5.66
N CYS A 39 11.55 -29.22 5.59
CA CYS A 39 12.61 -28.28 5.95
C CYS A 39 12.59 -27.02 5.07
N ASN A 40 12.47 -27.17 3.74
CA ASN A 40 12.37 -26.01 2.82
C ASN A 40 11.21 -25.08 3.19
N GLN A 41 10.03 -25.62 3.51
CA GLN A 41 8.86 -24.83 3.86
C GLN A 41 9.03 -24.09 5.18
N ALA A 42 9.58 -24.77 6.20
CA ALA A 42 9.85 -24.16 7.50
C ALA A 42 10.91 -23.05 7.41
N CYS A 43 11.97 -23.27 6.64
CA CYS A 43 13.03 -22.29 6.43
C CYS A 43 12.56 -21.11 5.58
N TYR A 44 11.73 -21.35 4.55
CA TYR A 44 11.11 -20.28 3.78
C TYR A 44 10.28 -19.35 4.68
N ASP A 45 9.42 -19.93 5.54
CA ASP A 45 8.62 -19.17 6.51
C ASP A 45 9.48 -18.41 7.54
N LYS A 46 10.69 -18.93 7.86
CA LYS A 46 11.64 -18.25 8.75
C LYS A 46 12.34 -17.08 8.06
N ALA A 47 12.77 -17.28 6.82
CA ALA A 47 13.49 -16.29 6.03
C ALA A 47 12.57 -15.13 5.62
N PHE A 48 11.34 -15.45 5.21
CA PHE A 48 10.37 -14.50 4.67
C PHE A 48 9.01 -14.68 5.37
N PRO A 49 8.87 -14.23 6.63
CA PRO A 49 7.61 -14.39 7.38
C PRO A 49 6.43 -13.69 6.67
N ILE A 50 6.71 -12.61 5.96
CA ILE A 50 5.81 -12.01 4.97
C ILE A 50 6.65 -11.80 3.71
N SER A 51 6.15 -12.18 2.53
CA SER A 51 6.86 -11.87 1.29
C SER A 51 6.80 -10.37 0.98
N HIS A 52 7.86 -9.85 0.35
CA HIS A 52 7.97 -8.43 0.01
C HIS A 52 6.77 -7.95 -0.84
N ILE A 53 6.32 -8.78 -1.79
CA ILE A 53 5.17 -8.46 -2.62
C ILE A 53 3.90 -8.23 -1.79
N ARG A 54 3.62 -9.09 -0.80
CA ARG A 54 2.48 -8.94 0.11
C ARG A 54 2.62 -7.69 0.97
N TYR A 55 3.83 -7.41 1.44
CA TYR A 55 4.13 -6.20 2.20
C TYR A 55 3.79 -4.93 1.41
N TRP A 56 4.22 -4.83 0.14
CA TRP A 56 3.92 -3.68 -0.72
C TRP A 56 2.45 -3.56 -1.06
N VAL A 57 1.74 -4.67 -1.26
CA VAL A 57 0.28 -4.66 -1.46
C VAL A 57 -0.43 -4.07 -0.24
N PHE A 58 -0.09 -4.53 0.98
CA PHE A 58 -0.66 -3.96 2.21
C PHE A 58 -0.34 -2.47 2.38
N GLN A 59 0.89 -2.06 2.04
CA GLN A 59 1.29 -0.66 2.05
C GLN A 59 0.40 0.18 1.13
N ILE A 60 0.19 -0.23 -0.13
CA ILE A 60 -0.66 0.50 -1.09
C ILE A 60 -2.08 0.63 -0.55
N ILE A 61 -2.67 -0.47 -0.06
CA ILE A 61 -4.05 -0.48 0.45
C ILE A 61 -4.19 0.52 1.62
N LEU A 62 -3.29 0.45 2.60
CA LEU A 62 -3.36 1.28 3.80
C LEU A 62 -3.07 2.75 3.50
N VAL A 63 -2.14 3.05 2.58
CA VAL A 63 -1.82 4.42 2.16
C VAL A 63 -2.95 5.05 1.32
N CYS A 64 -3.66 4.25 0.51
CA CYS A 64 -4.78 4.74 -0.32
C CYS A 64 -6.06 4.98 0.48
N THR A 65 -6.31 4.17 1.53
CA THR A 65 -7.54 4.23 2.35
C THR A 65 -7.90 5.65 2.85
N PRO A 66 -6.99 6.44 3.45
CA PRO A 66 -7.28 7.78 3.97
C PRO A 66 -7.76 8.76 2.89
N SER A 67 -7.15 8.68 1.70
CA SER A 67 -7.52 9.52 0.56
C SER A 67 -8.88 9.12 0.01
N LEU A 68 -9.17 7.82 -0.10
CA LEU A 68 -10.49 7.33 -0.51
C LEU A 68 -11.58 7.73 0.50
N CYS A 69 -11.34 7.55 1.81
CA CYS A 69 -12.25 7.98 2.86
C CYS A 69 -12.53 9.49 2.79
N PHE A 70 -11.50 10.32 2.58
CA PHE A 70 -11.67 11.77 2.43
C PHE A 70 -12.48 12.14 1.18
N ILE A 71 -12.21 11.50 0.04
CA ILE A 71 -12.96 11.75 -1.20
C ILE A 71 -14.42 11.37 -0.98
N THR A 72 -14.71 10.17 -0.48
CA THR A 72 -16.08 9.70 -0.19
C THR A 72 -16.79 10.65 0.78
N TYR A 73 -16.13 11.05 1.87
CA TYR A 73 -16.69 12.01 2.83
C TYR A 73 -17.00 13.36 2.16
N SER A 74 -16.08 13.90 1.36
CA SER A 74 -16.24 15.20 0.70
C SER A 74 -17.37 15.19 -0.33
N VAL A 75 -17.48 14.10 -1.11
CA VAL A 75 -18.55 13.92 -2.10
C VAL A 75 -19.89 13.80 -1.39
N HIS A 76 -20.00 12.95 -0.37
CA HIS A 76 -21.23 12.77 0.41
C HIS A 76 -21.66 14.09 1.09
N GLN A 77 -20.72 14.82 1.69
CA GLN A 77 -20.99 16.11 2.31
C GLN A 77 -21.45 17.15 1.29
N SER A 78 -20.86 17.17 0.09
CA SER A 78 -21.25 18.07 -0.99
C SER A 78 -22.67 17.77 -1.52
N ALA A 79 -23.03 16.49 -1.64
CA ALA A 79 -24.38 16.06 -2.01
C ALA A 79 -25.41 16.49 -0.97
N LYS A 80 -25.13 16.24 0.32
CA LYS A 80 -25.99 16.66 1.43
C LYS A 80 -26.17 18.17 1.53
N GLN A 81 -25.13 18.95 1.25
CA GLN A 81 -25.24 20.42 1.19
C GLN A 81 -26.06 20.89 0.00
N ARG A 82 -25.94 20.23 -1.16
CA ARG A 82 -26.74 20.53 -2.36
C ARG A 82 -28.22 20.29 -2.10
N GLU A 83 -28.58 19.18 -1.44
CA GLU A 83 -29.97 18.90 -1.04
C GLU A 83 -30.53 19.96 -0.10
N ARG A 84 -29.80 20.32 0.96
CA ARG A 84 -30.21 21.39 1.89
C ARG A 84 -30.39 22.73 1.18
N ARG A 85 -29.46 23.06 0.28
CA ARG A 85 -29.55 24.29 -0.51
C ARG A 85 -30.74 24.26 -1.44
N TYR A 86 -31.03 23.14 -2.10
CA TYR A 86 -32.18 22.99 -3.00
C TYR A 86 -33.51 23.08 -2.23
N SER A 87 -33.62 22.43 -1.07
CA SER A 87 -34.80 22.53 -0.19
C SER A 87 -35.01 23.96 0.36
N PHE A 88 -33.94 24.68 0.69
CA PHE A 88 -34.02 26.08 1.11
C PHE A 88 -34.25 27.06 -0.07
N LEU A 89 -33.73 26.75 -1.27
CA LEU A 89 -33.96 27.56 -2.46
C LEU A 89 -35.31 27.28 -3.12
N TYR A 90 -35.95 26.12 -2.89
CA TYR A 90 -37.25 25.78 -3.48
C TYR A 90 -38.31 26.87 -3.22
N PRO A 91 -38.45 27.41 -1.99
CA PRO A 91 -39.32 28.56 -1.71
C PRO A 91 -38.81 29.90 -2.26
N LEU A 92 -37.50 30.04 -2.54
CA LEU A 92 -36.83 31.28 -2.95
C LEU A 92 -36.69 31.42 -4.49
N LEU A 93 -36.64 30.31 -5.21
CA LEU A 93 -36.57 30.23 -6.67
C LEU A 93 -37.88 30.65 -7.33
N GLU A 94 -39.01 30.55 -6.61
CA GLU A 94 -40.27 31.15 -7.01
C GLU A 94 -40.20 32.69 -6.99
N SER A 95 -39.19 33.30 -6.32
CA SER A 95 -39.14 34.76 -6.12
C SER A 95 -37.97 35.49 -6.80
N ARG A 96 -36.83 34.86 -7.11
CA ARG A 96 -35.65 35.59 -7.60
C ARG A 96 -34.71 34.76 -8.48
N GLU A 97 -34.88 34.88 -9.79
CA GLU A 97 -33.72 34.98 -10.66
C GLU A 97 -32.82 36.14 -10.17
N THR A 98 -31.51 35.98 -10.30
CA THR A 98 -30.45 36.93 -9.90
C THR A 98 -30.05 36.92 -8.42
N LYS A 99 -28.96 36.20 -8.12
CA LYS A 99 -27.81 36.72 -7.34
C LYS A 99 -26.66 35.70 -7.37
N LYS A 100 -25.78 35.85 -8.37
CA LYS A 100 -24.45 35.19 -8.40
C LYS A 100 -23.66 35.71 -7.19
N THR A 101 -23.47 34.85 -6.20
CA THR A 101 -22.65 35.14 -5.01
C THR A 101 -21.21 34.70 -5.28
N LYS A 102 -20.28 35.59 -4.94
CA LYS A 102 -18.82 35.52 -5.16
C LYS A 102 -18.19 34.20 -4.67
N PRO A 103 -17.08 33.74 -5.30
CA PRO A 103 -16.37 32.54 -4.87
C PRO A 103 -15.80 32.76 -3.47
N ARG A 104 -16.19 31.91 -2.53
CA ARG A 104 -15.66 31.90 -1.16
C ARG A 104 -14.24 31.33 -1.23
N GLN A 105 -13.25 32.12 -0.80
CA GLN A 105 -11.86 31.69 -0.66
C GLN A 105 -11.79 30.38 0.15
N GLU A 106 -11.33 29.32 -0.51
CA GLU A 106 -11.22 27.98 0.04
C GLU A 106 -9.99 27.89 0.95
N GLY A 107 -10.21 28.03 2.26
CA GLY A 107 -9.24 27.52 3.24
C GLY A 107 -9.09 26.01 3.11
N ILE A 108 -7.88 25.49 3.31
CA ILE A 108 -7.62 24.05 3.30
C ILE A 108 -8.47 23.37 4.39
N SER A 109 -9.28 22.38 4.01
CA SER A 109 -10.15 21.65 4.96
C SER A 109 -9.31 20.93 6.03
N ARG A 110 -9.69 21.03 7.31
CA ARG A 110 -9.00 20.32 8.41
C ARG A 110 -8.90 18.80 8.16
N PHE A 111 -9.95 18.21 7.59
CA PHE A 111 -9.95 16.80 7.20
C PHE A 111 -8.94 16.47 6.11
N TYR A 112 -8.69 17.42 5.19
CA TYR A 112 -7.64 17.27 4.18
C TYR A 112 -6.25 17.26 4.83
N VAL A 113 -6.00 18.13 5.80
CA VAL A 113 -4.71 18.13 6.53
C VAL A 113 -4.52 16.81 7.28
N ILE A 114 -5.55 16.34 8.01
CA ILE A 114 -5.50 15.09 8.77
C ILE A 114 -5.21 13.89 7.86
N GLN A 115 -5.93 13.74 6.74
CA GLN A 115 -5.69 12.61 5.84
C GLN A 115 -4.30 12.67 5.18
N VAL A 116 -3.80 13.87 4.86
CA VAL A 116 -2.42 14.02 4.35
C VAL A 116 -1.42 13.58 5.40
N VAL A 117 -1.55 14.05 6.65
CA VAL A 117 -0.62 13.69 7.73
C VAL A 117 -0.63 12.18 7.98
N PHE A 118 -1.81 11.58 8.09
CA PHE A 118 -1.94 10.15 8.32
C PHE A 118 -1.36 9.32 7.16
N ARG A 119 -1.60 9.73 5.91
CA ARG A 119 -0.99 9.10 4.73
C ARG A 119 0.54 9.16 4.78
N ASN A 120 1.12 10.32 5.09
CA ASN A 120 2.58 10.45 5.19
C ASN A 120 3.16 9.62 6.34
N ALA A 121 2.48 9.57 7.49
CA ALA A 121 2.90 8.74 8.62
C ALA A 121 2.91 7.25 8.25
N LEU A 122 1.89 6.78 7.51
CA LEU A 122 1.87 5.40 7.01
C LEU A 122 3.01 5.13 6.04
N GLU A 123 3.24 6.00 5.04
CA GLU A 123 4.35 5.82 4.09
C GLU A 123 5.72 5.73 4.79
N ILE A 124 5.96 6.60 5.77
CA ILE A 124 7.19 6.59 6.58
C ILE A 124 7.27 5.31 7.42
N GLY A 125 6.16 4.91 8.04
CA GLY A 125 6.08 3.69 8.85
C GLY A 125 6.38 2.43 8.04
N PHE A 126 5.83 2.30 6.84
CA PHE A 126 6.13 1.20 5.93
C PHE A 126 7.57 1.25 5.39
N LEU A 127 8.11 2.44 5.13
CA LEU A 127 9.52 2.57 4.73
C LEU A 127 10.46 2.11 5.86
N ALA A 128 10.20 2.54 7.09
CA ALA A 128 10.97 2.09 8.25
C ALA A 128 10.80 0.58 8.49
N GLY A 129 9.57 0.06 8.38
CA GLY A 129 9.29 -1.36 8.52
C GLY A 129 10.05 -2.22 7.49
N GLN A 130 10.07 -1.81 6.22
CA GLN A 130 10.86 -2.47 5.18
C GLN A 130 12.33 -2.56 5.58
N TYR A 131 12.90 -1.45 6.03
CA TYR A 131 14.31 -1.39 6.43
C TYR A 131 14.62 -2.31 7.61
N PHE A 132 13.79 -2.30 8.66
CA PHE A 132 14.03 -3.12 9.85
C PHE A 132 13.73 -4.61 9.65
N LEU A 133 12.78 -4.96 8.77
CA LEU A 133 12.42 -6.36 8.52
C LEU A 133 13.32 -7.03 7.49
N TYR A 134 13.65 -6.33 6.39
CA TYR A 134 14.29 -6.93 5.23
C TYR A 134 15.59 -6.24 4.82
N GLY A 135 15.85 -5.01 5.29
CA GLY A 135 16.95 -4.19 4.80
C GLY A 135 16.75 -3.73 3.35
N PHE A 136 17.85 -3.50 2.65
CA PHE A 136 17.88 -3.05 1.25
C PHE A 136 18.47 -4.07 0.28
N ASN A 137 18.80 -5.27 0.75
CA ASN A 137 19.39 -6.31 -0.07
C ASN A 137 18.81 -7.67 0.31
N VAL A 138 18.45 -8.46 -0.69
CA VAL A 138 17.99 -9.83 -0.50
C VAL A 138 19.21 -10.76 -0.63
N PRO A 139 19.61 -11.47 0.43
CA PRO A 139 20.77 -12.34 0.38
C PRO A 139 20.50 -13.53 -0.55
N ALA A 140 21.54 -13.99 -1.26
CA ALA A 140 21.43 -15.16 -2.14
C ALA A 140 21.35 -16.49 -1.37
N ILE A 141 21.90 -16.52 -0.15
CA ILE A 141 21.99 -17.68 0.72
C ILE A 141 21.41 -17.31 2.09
N PHE A 142 20.58 -18.19 2.64
CA PHE A 142 20.00 -18.09 3.98
C PHE A 142 20.34 -19.35 4.78
N GLU A 143 21.02 -19.17 5.90
CA GLU A 143 21.36 -20.26 6.83
C GLU A 143 20.17 -20.51 7.77
N CYS A 144 19.76 -21.77 7.89
CA CYS A 144 18.56 -22.16 8.61
C CYS A 144 18.75 -23.40 9.48
N ASP A 145 18.28 -23.32 10.72
CA ASP A 145 18.30 -24.36 11.76
C ASP A 145 16.88 -24.70 12.29
N ARG A 146 15.82 -24.28 11.59
CA ARG A 146 14.44 -24.42 12.06
C ARG A 146 13.94 -25.86 11.92
N TYR A 147 13.25 -26.38 12.93
CA TYR A 147 12.55 -27.68 12.81
C TYR A 147 11.59 -27.68 11.60
N PRO A 148 11.57 -28.73 10.74
CA PRO A 148 12.11 -30.08 10.93
C PRO A 148 13.54 -30.33 10.43
N CYS A 149 14.35 -29.28 10.19
CA CYS A 149 15.74 -29.46 9.79
C CYS A 149 16.57 -30.08 10.92
N VAL A 150 17.31 -31.16 10.62
CA VAL A 150 18.08 -31.94 11.61
C VAL A 150 19.36 -31.23 12.05
N LYS A 151 19.93 -30.44 11.13
CA LYS A 151 21.13 -29.62 11.32
C LYS A 151 20.92 -28.30 10.58
N GLU A 152 21.87 -27.38 10.76
CA GLU A 152 21.94 -26.17 9.97
C GLU A 152 22.12 -26.50 8.47
N VAL A 153 21.30 -25.88 7.65
CA VAL A 153 21.25 -26.06 6.20
C VAL A 153 21.37 -24.71 5.50
N GLU A 154 21.93 -24.74 4.30
CA GLU A 154 21.99 -23.56 3.43
C GLU A 154 20.80 -23.60 2.49
N CYS A 155 20.05 -22.50 2.44
CA CYS A 155 18.93 -22.31 1.53
C CYS A 155 19.24 -21.22 0.50
N TYR A 156 18.96 -21.49 -0.77
CA TYR A 156 19.21 -20.59 -1.88
C TYR A 156 17.93 -19.84 -2.25
N VAL A 157 18.03 -18.52 -2.33
CA VAL A 157 16.90 -17.63 -2.63
C VAL A 157 16.76 -17.44 -4.14
N SER A 158 15.53 -17.52 -4.66
CA SER A 158 15.24 -17.21 -6.08
C SER A 158 15.50 -15.74 -6.40
N ARG A 159 16.22 -15.47 -7.49
CA ARG A 159 16.44 -14.15 -8.11
C ARG A 159 16.82 -13.04 -7.11
N PRO A 160 17.85 -13.23 -6.26
CA PRO A 160 18.16 -12.29 -5.18
C PRO A 160 18.57 -10.91 -5.70
N THR A 161 19.25 -10.86 -6.85
CA THR A 161 19.63 -9.63 -7.54
C THR A 161 18.44 -8.86 -8.08
N GLU A 162 17.52 -9.53 -8.79
CA GLU A 162 16.30 -8.89 -9.31
C GLU A 162 15.38 -8.41 -8.18
N LYS A 163 15.30 -9.14 -7.06
CA LYS A 163 14.53 -8.73 -5.87
C LYS A 163 15.15 -7.56 -5.10
N THR A 164 16.46 -7.34 -5.27
CA THR A 164 17.19 -6.24 -4.63
C THR A 164 17.00 -4.93 -5.40
N VAL A 165 16.91 -4.99 -6.73
CA VAL A 165 16.72 -3.82 -7.62
C VAL A 165 15.30 -3.27 -7.50
#